data_AF-A0A9X1HSR7-F1
#
_entry.id   AF-A0A9X1HSR7-F1
#
_cell.length_a   1.000
_cell.length_b   1.000
_cell.length_c   1.000
_cell.angle_alpha   90.00
_cell.angle_beta   90.00
_cell.angle_gamma   90.00
#
_symmetry.space_group_name_H-M   'P 1'
#
loop_
_entity.id
_entity.type
_entity.pdbx_description
1 polymer ?
#
loop_
_entity_poly.entity_id
_entity_poly.type
_entity_poly.pdbx_seq_one_letter_code
_entity_poly.pdbx_strand_id
1 'polypeptide(L)'
;MLRILVLLFFISAAALGQDGQPLAYLEEINDAYEPVLKQQWEFARALAQGQPADLIDKQRTSLLGEIREARNEIRRMPPHRGNSALRDSVVRFLDISYDVVREDYARIVDMERISRDSYDKMETYLRAQEEAYVRMSAAARAMKKSEEEFAKKFGIRLVNSDDKFAQKLKELNDTFGYYNRIYLTFFNAYQQELQMFRAVEKQEADAINAERRTLEAMAQTGLESLERAGAYKGDRTLKSAAAENLRFYQDEASVRLQPMVDYYLSLKELKTLKGKLDSESSADQRKILTDRYNELVRGINDSARNLDELSEQLNDERAMHLDKWNRVSESFLRKFIE
;
A
#
# COMPACT_ATOMS: atom_id res chain seq x y z
N MET A 1 0.53 -7.24 -5.69
CA MET A 1 0.91 -6.13 -4.79
C MET A 1 1.74 -6.60 -3.60
N LEU A 2 2.04 -7.89 -3.46
CA LEU A 2 3.07 -8.36 -2.55
C LEU A 2 4.45 -8.17 -3.22
N ARG A 3 5.00 -6.96 -3.23
CA ARG A 3 6.39 -6.76 -3.62
C ARG A 3 7.02 -5.80 -2.62
N ILE A 4 8.02 -6.33 -1.92
CA ILE A 4 9.06 -5.61 -1.19
C ILE A 4 8.69 -5.27 0.26
N LEU A 5 8.99 -6.23 1.14
CA LEU A 5 9.58 -5.90 2.43
C LEU A 5 10.54 -7.00 2.87
N VAL A 6 11.61 -7.20 2.08
CA VAL A 6 12.76 -7.95 2.58
C VAL A 6 14.03 -7.26 2.11
N LEU A 7 14.65 -6.54 3.04
CA LEU A 7 16.04 -6.14 2.89
C LEU A 7 16.94 -7.30 3.31
N LEU A 8 17.95 -7.54 2.50
CA LEU A 8 19.11 -8.32 2.89
C LEU A 8 20.05 -7.47 3.75
N PHE A 9 20.55 -8.05 4.84
CA PHE A 9 21.53 -7.41 5.71
C PHE A 9 22.90 -8.08 5.55
N PHE A 10 23.66 -7.75 4.51
CA PHE A 10 25.00 -8.34 4.39
C PHE A 10 25.91 -7.90 5.55
N ILE A 11 26.42 -8.86 6.32
CA ILE A 11 27.65 -8.67 7.09
C ILE A 11 28.78 -9.10 6.16
N SER A 12 29.50 -8.13 5.60
CA SER A 12 30.67 -8.40 4.77
C SER A 12 31.89 -7.77 5.43
N ALA A 13 32.55 -8.53 6.29
CA ALA A 13 33.88 -8.19 6.77
C ALA A 13 34.91 -9.09 6.08
N ALA A 14 35.56 -8.59 5.04
CA ALA A 14 36.94 -9.01 4.78
C ALA A 14 37.81 -8.18 5.72
N ALA A 15 38.60 -8.83 6.57
CA ALA A 15 39.42 -8.15 7.55
C ALA A 15 40.88 -8.61 7.50
N LEU A 16 41.79 -7.66 7.66
CA LEU A 16 43.23 -7.87 7.80
C LEU A 16 43.62 -7.35 9.20
N GLY A 17 44.15 -8.23 10.06
CA GLY A 17 44.57 -7.90 11.43
C GLY A 17 45.79 -8.71 11.87
N GLN A 18 46.61 -8.11 12.75
CA GLN A 18 47.88 -8.68 13.25
C GLN A 18 47.72 -9.68 14.41
N ASP A 19 46.50 -9.87 14.93
CA ASP A 19 46.12 -10.80 16.00
C ASP A 19 44.95 -11.66 15.49
N GLY A 20 45.14 -12.96 15.28
CA GLY A 20 44.13 -13.82 14.61
C GLY A 20 42.86 -14.10 15.43
N GLN A 21 42.88 -13.93 16.75
CA GLN A 21 41.77 -14.32 17.64
C GLN A 21 40.53 -13.41 17.58
N PRO A 22 40.63 -12.07 17.56
CA PRO A 22 39.46 -11.19 17.41
C PRO A 22 38.82 -11.30 16.03
N LEU A 23 39.63 -11.56 14.99
CA LEU A 23 39.14 -11.82 13.65
C LEU A 23 38.33 -13.11 13.59
N ALA A 24 38.88 -14.21 14.13
CA ALA A 24 38.18 -15.51 14.20
C ALA A 24 36.83 -15.42 14.94
N TYR A 25 36.74 -14.59 15.99
CA TYR A 25 35.48 -14.38 16.70
C TYR A 25 34.40 -13.68 15.85
N LEU A 26 34.82 -12.74 15.00
CA LEU A 26 33.91 -12.05 14.07
C LEU A 26 33.52 -12.97 12.90
N GLU A 27 34.47 -13.77 12.40
CA GLU A 27 34.21 -14.81 11.40
C GLU A 27 33.21 -15.86 11.91
N GLU A 28 33.35 -16.34 13.15
CA GLU A 28 32.42 -17.30 13.76
C GLU A 28 30.99 -16.74 13.86
N ILE A 29 30.83 -15.44 14.19
CA ILE A 29 29.53 -14.77 14.16
C ILE A 29 28.97 -14.70 12.73
N ASN A 30 29.83 -14.40 11.75
CA ASN A 30 29.42 -14.27 10.35
C ASN A 30 29.03 -15.60 9.74
N ASP A 31 29.78 -16.66 10.03
CA ASP A 31 29.51 -18.02 9.56
C ASP A 31 28.17 -18.52 10.10
N ALA A 32 27.88 -18.26 11.38
CA ALA A 32 26.58 -18.57 11.97
C ALA A 32 25.44 -17.74 11.34
N TYR A 33 25.72 -16.55 10.82
CA TYR A 33 24.72 -15.64 10.24
C TYR A 33 24.52 -15.81 8.73
N GLU A 34 25.50 -16.34 8.00
CA GLU A 34 25.45 -16.50 6.54
C GLU A 34 24.22 -17.28 6.03
N PRO A 35 23.79 -18.40 6.68
CA PRO A 35 22.58 -19.12 6.28
C PRO A 35 21.31 -18.26 6.38
N VAL A 36 21.23 -17.40 7.41
CA VAL A 36 20.12 -16.44 7.58
C VAL A 36 20.03 -15.52 6.36
N LEU A 37 21.17 -15.04 5.85
CA LEU A 37 21.20 -14.15 4.69
C LEU A 37 20.75 -14.83 3.41
N LYS A 38 21.23 -16.05 3.17
CA LYS A 38 20.81 -16.86 2.03
C LYS A 38 19.31 -17.09 2.06
N GLN A 39 18.79 -17.50 3.21
CA GLN A 39 17.36 -17.81 3.35
C GLN A 39 16.48 -16.55 3.34
N GLN A 40 16.98 -15.43 3.85
CA GLN A 40 16.31 -14.14 3.76
C GLN A 40 16.17 -13.69 2.30
N TRP A 41 17.15 -13.97 1.45
CA TRP A 41 17.07 -13.70 0.00
C TRP A 41 16.01 -14.55 -0.69
N GLU A 42 15.96 -15.85 -0.39
CA GLU A 42 14.95 -16.72 -0.99
C GLU A 42 13.53 -16.32 -0.56
N PHE A 43 13.36 -15.92 0.70
CA PHE A 43 12.09 -15.36 1.16
C PHE A 43 11.76 -14.02 0.46
N ALA A 44 12.72 -13.11 0.36
CA ALA A 44 12.59 -11.84 -0.38
C ALA A 44 12.11 -12.06 -1.81
N ARG A 45 12.78 -12.99 -2.48
CA ARG A 45 12.55 -13.33 -3.87
C ARG A 45 11.17 -13.96 -4.05
N ALA A 46 10.77 -14.87 -3.18
CA ALA A 46 9.45 -15.50 -3.24
C ALA A 46 8.33 -14.46 -3.11
N LEU A 47 8.47 -13.52 -2.19
CA LEU A 47 7.57 -12.38 -2.05
C LEU A 47 7.58 -11.51 -3.31
N ALA A 48 8.76 -11.06 -3.76
CA ALA A 48 8.88 -10.18 -4.92
C ALA A 48 8.33 -10.81 -6.21
N GLN A 49 8.44 -12.13 -6.37
CA GLN A 49 7.90 -12.83 -7.54
C GLN A 49 6.39 -13.09 -7.44
N GLY A 50 5.76 -12.82 -6.29
CA GLY A 50 4.35 -13.14 -6.06
C GLY A 50 4.10 -14.65 -6.13
N GLN A 51 5.01 -15.46 -5.58
CA GLN A 51 4.86 -16.91 -5.54
C GLN A 51 3.56 -17.31 -4.80
N PRO A 52 3.03 -18.51 -5.07
CA PRO A 52 1.94 -19.11 -4.30
C PRO A 52 2.17 -19.05 -2.77
N ALA A 53 1.07 -18.90 -2.01
CA ALA A 53 1.12 -18.67 -0.57
C ALA A 53 1.82 -19.80 0.22
N ASP A 54 1.67 -21.05 -0.21
CA ASP A 54 2.34 -22.22 0.35
C ASP A 54 3.86 -22.16 0.17
N LEU A 55 4.32 -21.69 -1.00
CA LEU A 55 5.75 -21.48 -1.25
C LEU A 55 6.31 -20.33 -0.42
N ILE A 56 5.56 -19.23 -0.27
CA ILE A 56 5.96 -18.11 0.57
C ILE A 56 6.07 -18.55 2.04
N ASP A 57 5.08 -19.29 2.55
CA ASP A 57 5.09 -19.77 3.95
C ASP A 57 6.19 -20.81 4.20
N LYS A 58 6.50 -21.64 3.19
CA LYS A 58 7.67 -22.53 3.23
C LYS A 58 8.97 -21.73 3.40
N GLN A 59 9.19 -20.71 2.58
CA GLN A 59 10.42 -19.88 2.66
C GLN A 59 10.49 -19.10 3.98
N ARG A 60 9.34 -18.63 4.49
CA ARG A 60 9.23 -18.00 5.81
C ARG A 60 9.61 -18.97 6.93
N THR A 61 9.07 -20.19 6.90
CA THR A 61 9.35 -21.21 7.93
C THR A 61 10.82 -21.60 7.94
N SER A 62 11.42 -21.78 6.76
CA SER A 62 12.87 -22.00 6.63
C SER A 62 13.66 -20.83 7.22
N LEU A 63 13.30 -19.57 6.91
CA LEU A 63 13.96 -18.39 7.48
C LEU A 63 13.87 -18.34 9.01
N LEU A 64 12.71 -18.66 9.59
CA LEU A 64 12.55 -18.73 11.04
C LEU A 64 13.43 -19.83 11.67
N GLY A 65 13.66 -20.93 10.95
CA GLY A 65 14.62 -21.97 11.32
C GLY A 65 16.04 -21.42 11.41
N GLU A 66 16.54 -20.86 10.31
CA GLU A 66 17.91 -20.31 10.23
C GLU A 66 18.14 -19.22 11.28
N ILE A 67 17.20 -18.28 11.47
CA ILE A 67 17.31 -17.23 12.49
C ILE A 67 17.44 -17.85 13.89
N ARG A 68 16.66 -18.90 14.18
CA ARG A 68 16.68 -19.55 15.49
C ARG A 68 17.99 -20.28 15.73
N GLU A 69 18.52 -20.96 14.71
CA GLU A 69 19.80 -21.67 14.78
C GLU A 69 20.95 -20.70 15.01
N ALA A 70 21.11 -19.70 14.14
CA ALA A 70 22.10 -18.64 14.26
C ALA A 70 22.06 -17.95 15.64
N ARG A 71 20.84 -17.63 16.11
CA ARG A 71 20.65 -17.01 17.43
C ARG A 71 21.16 -17.90 18.55
N ASN A 72 20.84 -19.20 18.51
CA ASN A 72 21.22 -20.14 19.56
C ASN A 72 22.73 -20.40 19.57
N GLU A 73 23.35 -20.46 18.40
CA GLU A 73 24.80 -20.59 18.24
C GLU A 73 25.52 -19.37 18.81
N ILE A 74 25.18 -18.17 18.32
CA ILE A 74 25.82 -16.92 18.74
C ILE A 74 25.57 -16.64 20.23
N ARG A 75 24.37 -16.93 20.76
CA ARG A 75 24.08 -16.76 22.19
C ARG A 75 24.97 -17.62 23.09
N ARG A 76 25.44 -18.78 22.61
CA ARG A 76 26.33 -19.68 23.37
C ARG A 76 27.80 -19.28 23.30
N MET A 77 28.18 -18.40 22.37
CA MET A 77 29.55 -17.91 22.26
C MET A 77 29.97 -17.19 23.56
N PRO A 78 31.17 -17.48 24.09
CA PRO A 78 31.70 -16.77 25.25
C PRO A 78 32.00 -15.30 24.91
N PRO A 79 31.96 -14.37 25.88
CA PRO A 79 32.39 -13.00 25.64
C PRO A 79 33.85 -12.95 25.17
N HIS A 80 34.13 -12.25 24.06
CA HIS A 80 35.49 -12.11 23.56
C HIS A 80 36.30 -11.17 24.45
N ARG A 81 37.33 -11.69 25.14
CA ARG A 81 38.15 -10.93 26.10
C ARG A 81 37.28 -10.16 27.12
N GLY A 82 36.20 -10.80 27.59
CA GLY A 82 35.24 -10.22 28.53
C GLY A 82 34.22 -9.24 27.93
N ASN A 83 34.25 -9.00 26.62
CA ASN A 83 33.32 -8.12 25.92
C ASN A 83 32.22 -8.92 25.19
N SER A 84 30.97 -8.81 25.63
CA SER A 84 29.82 -9.45 25.00
C SER A 84 29.01 -8.55 24.06
N ALA A 85 29.39 -7.27 23.91
CA ALA A 85 28.54 -6.26 23.27
C ALA A 85 28.13 -6.63 21.84
N LEU A 86 29.08 -7.10 21.02
CA LEU A 86 28.83 -7.55 19.65
C LEU A 86 27.86 -8.74 19.63
N ARG A 87 28.18 -9.81 20.35
CA ARG A 87 27.33 -11.00 20.49
C ARG A 87 25.91 -10.65 20.89
N ASP A 88 25.77 -9.87 21.96
CA ASP A 88 24.46 -9.51 22.50
C ASP A 88 23.67 -8.63 21.52
N SER A 89 24.35 -7.79 20.72
CA SER A 89 23.72 -6.98 19.67
C SER A 89 23.23 -7.83 18.50
N VAL A 90 24.01 -8.80 18.05
CA VAL A 90 23.63 -9.74 16.99
C VAL A 90 22.46 -10.62 17.44
N VAL A 91 22.50 -11.14 18.68
CA VAL A 91 21.39 -11.90 19.26
C VAL A 91 20.10 -11.07 19.33
N ARG A 92 20.18 -9.80 19.78
CA ARG A 92 19.02 -8.90 19.78
C ARG A 92 18.47 -8.64 18.38
N PHE A 93 19.34 -8.46 17.39
CA PHE A 93 18.93 -8.29 16.01
C PHE A 93 18.21 -9.54 15.47
N LEU A 94 18.72 -10.74 15.78
CA LEU A 94 18.09 -12.00 15.40
C LEU A 94 16.76 -12.21 16.12
N ASP A 95 16.65 -11.85 17.41
CA ASP A 95 15.38 -11.89 18.16
C ASP A 95 14.33 -10.98 17.50
N ILE A 96 14.69 -9.73 17.18
CA ILE A 96 13.78 -8.79 16.49
C ILE A 96 13.40 -9.30 15.10
N SER A 97 14.37 -9.83 14.35
CA SER A 97 14.12 -10.38 13.01
C SER A 97 13.16 -11.57 13.07
N TYR A 98 13.32 -12.44 14.07
CA TYR A 98 12.43 -13.56 14.31
C TYR A 98 10.99 -13.09 14.61
N ASP A 99 10.83 -12.11 15.50
CA ASP A 99 9.52 -11.56 15.86
C ASP A 99 8.82 -10.94 14.64
N VAL A 100 9.54 -10.16 13.83
CA VAL A 100 8.96 -9.51 12.65
C VAL A 100 8.54 -10.54 11.60
N VAL A 101 9.39 -11.52 11.29
CA VAL A 101 9.07 -12.57 10.31
C VAL A 101 7.97 -13.51 10.81
N ARG A 102 7.85 -13.71 12.12
CA ARG A 102 6.84 -14.60 12.71
C ARG A 102 5.51 -13.89 12.90
N GLU A 103 5.49 -12.80 13.67
CA GLU A 103 4.27 -12.19 14.21
C GLU A 103 3.78 -11.05 13.34
N ASP A 104 4.65 -10.09 13.02
CA ASP A 104 4.24 -8.90 12.25
C ASP A 104 3.90 -9.28 10.81
N TYR A 105 4.66 -10.19 10.18
CA TYR A 105 4.34 -10.69 8.85
C TYR A 105 2.96 -11.36 8.77
N ALA A 106 2.65 -12.28 9.69
CA ALA A 106 1.35 -12.97 9.69
C ALA A 106 0.20 -11.96 9.82
N ARG A 107 0.35 -10.99 10.72
CA ARG A 107 -0.62 -9.91 10.92
C ARG A 107 -0.75 -9.03 9.67
N ILE A 108 0.36 -8.67 9.02
CA ILE A 108 0.37 -7.86 7.80
C ILE A 108 -0.31 -8.60 6.64
N VAL A 109 -0.10 -9.90 6.48
CA VAL A 109 -0.77 -10.73 5.47
C VAL A 109 -2.29 -10.76 5.72
N ASP A 110 -2.72 -10.92 6.97
CA ASP A 110 -4.14 -10.87 7.32
C ASP A 110 -4.76 -9.50 7.02
N MET A 111 -4.03 -8.42 7.33
CA MET A 111 -4.44 -7.05 7.02
C MET A 111 -4.52 -6.80 5.51
N GLU A 112 -3.58 -7.30 4.71
CA GLU A 112 -3.57 -7.14 3.25
C GLU A 112 -4.88 -7.59 2.62
N ARG A 113 -5.38 -8.76 3.06
CA ARG A 113 -6.60 -9.38 2.53
C ARG A 113 -7.82 -8.46 2.61
N ILE A 114 -7.90 -7.65 3.66
CA ILE A 114 -9.03 -6.73 3.91
C ILE A 114 -8.65 -5.26 3.69
N SER A 115 -7.39 -4.98 3.38
CA SER A 115 -6.86 -3.61 3.28
C SER A 115 -7.67 -2.76 2.31
N ARG A 116 -8.17 -3.36 1.23
CA ARG A 116 -8.91 -2.66 0.18
C ARG A 116 -10.37 -2.38 0.51
N ASP A 117 -10.89 -2.87 1.64
CA ASP A 117 -12.29 -2.70 2.02
C ASP A 117 -12.61 -1.27 2.47
N SER A 118 -11.61 -0.54 2.99
CA SER A 118 -11.77 0.84 3.43
C SER A 118 -10.43 1.57 3.47
N TYR A 119 -10.49 2.91 3.46
CA TYR A 119 -9.32 3.77 3.66
C TYR A 119 -8.56 3.45 4.95
N ASP A 120 -9.27 3.33 6.07
CA ASP A 120 -8.67 3.08 7.40
C ASP A 120 -7.92 1.74 7.47
N LYS A 121 -8.48 0.68 6.87
CA LYS A 121 -7.81 -0.62 6.80
C LYS A 121 -6.56 -0.57 5.94
N MET A 122 -6.60 0.17 4.83
CA MET A 122 -5.44 0.37 3.97
C MET A 122 -4.35 1.18 4.67
N GLU A 123 -4.70 2.27 5.34
CA GLU A 123 -3.76 3.07 6.11
C GLU A 123 -3.11 2.24 7.21
N THR A 124 -3.91 1.47 7.96
CA THR A 124 -3.42 0.57 9.01
C THR A 124 -2.46 -0.48 8.46
N TYR A 125 -2.79 -1.08 7.30
CA TYR A 125 -1.93 -2.03 6.62
C TYR A 125 -0.58 -1.41 6.23
N LEU A 126 -0.59 -0.25 5.56
CA LEU A 126 0.64 0.43 5.13
C LEU A 126 1.49 0.88 6.33
N ARG A 127 0.85 1.32 7.42
CA ARG A 127 1.54 1.70 8.66
C ARG A 127 2.19 0.49 9.33
N ALA A 128 1.51 -0.64 9.40
CA ALA A 128 2.08 -1.87 9.96
C ALA A 128 3.32 -2.33 9.17
N GLN A 129 3.31 -2.17 7.84
CA GLN A 129 4.48 -2.42 7.00
C GLN A 129 5.64 -1.48 7.33
N GLU A 130 5.37 -0.18 7.47
CA GLU A 130 6.38 0.82 7.85
C GLU A 130 6.94 0.57 9.26
N GLU A 131 6.11 0.21 10.24
CA GLU A 131 6.53 -0.08 11.61
C GLU A 131 7.44 -1.32 11.68
N ALA A 132 7.04 -2.41 11.02
CA ALA A 132 7.84 -3.63 10.93
C ALA A 132 9.22 -3.34 10.30
N TYR A 133 9.23 -2.54 9.24
CA TYR A 133 10.44 -2.08 8.59
C TYR A 133 11.34 -1.24 9.50
N VAL A 134 10.79 -0.21 10.14
CA VAL A 134 11.53 0.69 11.04
C VAL A 134 12.15 -0.10 12.19
N ARG A 135 11.42 -1.09 12.74
CA ARG A 135 11.91 -1.97 13.81
C ARG A 135 13.12 -2.80 13.35
N MET A 136 13.04 -3.48 12.20
CA MET A 136 14.18 -4.24 11.64
C MET A 136 15.37 -3.32 11.33
N SER A 137 15.09 -2.16 10.74
CA SER A 137 16.07 -1.15 10.36
C SER A 137 16.86 -0.61 11.56
N ALA A 138 16.16 -0.34 12.67
CA ALA A 138 16.79 0.10 13.92
C ALA A 138 17.68 -0.99 14.54
N ALA A 139 17.21 -2.24 14.54
CA ALA A 139 17.97 -3.37 15.05
C ALA A 139 19.27 -3.59 14.25
N ALA A 140 19.19 -3.51 12.91
CA ALA A 140 20.36 -3.64 12.04
C ALA A 140 21.38 -2.53 12.25
N ARG A 141 20.94 -1.28 12.42
CA ARG A 141 21.84 -0.16 12.75
C ARG A 141 22.55 -0.38 14.08
N ALA A 142 21.84 -0.89 15.10
CA ALA A 142 22.42 -1.17 16.40
C ALA A 142 23.46 -2.31 16.34
N MET A 143 23.17 -3.37 15.58
CA MET A 143 24.11 -4.46 15.32
C MET A 143 25.38 -3.95 14.64
N LYS A 144 25.22 -3.21 13.52
CA LYS A 144 26.33 -2.64 12.75
C LYS A 144 27.22 -1.74 13.61
N LYS A 145 26.62 -0.86 14.42
CA LYS A 145 27.38 0.00 15.33
C LYS A 145 28.23 -0.82 16.32
N SER A 146 27.69 -1.91 16.86
CA SER A 146 28.44 -2.81 17.75
C SER A 146 29.58 -3.54 17.04
N GLU A 147 29.43 -3.87 15.76
CA GLU A 147 30.49 -4.44 14.91
C GLU A 147 31.62 -3.44 14.68
N GLU A 148 31.29 -2.19 14.30
CA GLU A 148 32.26 -1.11 14.13
C GLU A 148 33.03 -0.82 15.43
N GLU A 149 32.34 -0.79 16.57
CA GLU A 149 32.94 -0.63 17.89
C GLU A 149 33.88 -1.79 18.27
N PHE A 150 33.47 -3.03 17.97
CA PHE A 150 34.30 -4.22 18.18
C PHE A 150 35.56 -4.18 17.33
N ALA A 151 35.40 -3.91 16.02
CA ALA A 151 36.51 -3.85 15.09
C ALA A 151 37.52 -2.77 15.49
N LYS A 152 37.05 -1.57 15.83
CA LYS A 152 37.88 -0.48 16.33
C LYS A 152 38.63 -0.87 17.61
N LYS A 153 37.96 -1.52 18.56
CA LYS A 153 38.55 -1.93 19.84
C LYS A 153 39.69 -2.95 19.67
N PHE A 154 39.59 -3.83 18.67
CA PHE A 154 40.55 -4.91 18.46
C PHE A 154 41.44 -4.72 17.22
N GLY A 155 41.49 -3.51 16.66
CA GLY A 155 42.37 -3.18 15.54
C GLY A 155 42.04 -3.92 14.24
N ILE A 156 40.78 -4.33 14.07
CA ILE A 156 40.28 -4.99 12.86
C ILE A 156 39.95 -3.91 11.84
N ARG A 157 40.48 -4.02 10.62
CA ARG A 157 40.09 -3.15 9.52
C ARG A 157 38.89 -3.76 8.80
N LEU A 158 37.72 -3.12 8.92
CA LEU A 158 36.55 -3.48 8.12
C LEU A 158 36.74 -2.97 6.68
N VAL A 159 36.64 -3.85 5.70
CA VAL A 159 36.57 -3.47 4.28
C VAL A 159 35.13 -3.05 3.99
N ASN A 160 34.84 -1.75 4.16
CA ASN A 160 33.50 -1.20 4.03
C ASN A 160 32.94 -1.31 2.60
N SER A 161 31.78 -1.92 2.47
CA SER A 161 30.82 -1.68 1.37
C SER A 161 29.62 -0.81 1.83
N ASP A 162 29.60 -0.42 3.10
CA ASP A 162 28.36 -0.37 3.91
C ASP A 162 27.76 1.02 4.13
N ASP A 163 28.45 2.10 3.74
CA ASP A 163 27.85 3.44 3.69
C ASP A 163 26.70 3.48 2.68
N LYS A 164 26.86 2.71 1.58
CA LYS A 164 25.82 2.52 0.57
C LYS A 164 24.60 1.79 1.12
N PHE A 165 24.76 0.91 2.11
CA PHE A 165 23.65 0.15 2.67
C PHE A 165 22.72 1.02 3.52
N ALA A 166 23.28 1.75 4.48
CA ALA A 166 22.50 2.66 5.32
C ALA A 166 21.81 3.75 4.48
N GLN A 167 22.50 4.24 3.45
CA GLN A 167 21.93 5.16 2.48
C GLN A 167 20.77 4.53 1.69
N LYS A 168 20.95 3.33 1.12
CA LYS A 168 19.88 2.59 0.41
C LYS A 168 18.66 2.34 1.28
N LEU A 169 18.87 1.98 2.54
CA LEU A 169 17.79 1.75 3.52
C LEU A 169 17.00 3.04 3.79
N LYS A 170 17.69 4.17 3.92
CA LYS A 170 17.04 5.47 4.06
C LYS A 170 16.25 5.84 2.79
N GLU A 171 16.87 5.68 1.63
CA GLU A 171 16.25 5.98 0.34
C GLU A 171 15.00 5.13 0.08
N LEU A 172 15.03 3.85 0.44
CA LEU A 172 13.89 2.95 0.34
C LEU A 172 12.75 3.38 1.26
N ASN A 173 13.04 3.73 2.52
CA ASN A 173 12.04 4.25 3.45
C ASN A 173 11.41 5.55 2.96
N ASP A 174 12.24 6.49 2.48
CA ASP A 174 11.78 7.77 1.95
C ASP A 174 10.91 7.56 0.69
N THR A 175 11.26 6.58 -0.15
CA THR A 175 10.50 6.23 -1.37
C THR A 175 9.14 5.65 -1.01
N PHE A 176 9.08 4.66 -0.10
CA PHE A 176 7.82 4.07 0.34
C PHE A 176 6.94 5.07 1.09
N GLY A 177 7.51 5.88 1.97
CA GLY A 177 6.76 6.92 2.68
C GLY A 177 6.12 7.93 1.71
N TYR A 178 6.84 8.34 0.65
CA TYR A 178 6.27 9.17 -0.40
C TYR A 178 5.19 8.43 -1.18
N TYR A 179 5.48 7.21 -1.65
CA TYR A 179 4.53 6.38 -2.39
C TYR A 179 3.22 6.17 -1.62
N ASN A 180 3.29 5.72 -0.36
CA ASN A 180 2.14 5.46 0.50
C ASN A 180 1.29 6.72 0.70
N ARG A 181 1.93 7.88 0.91
CA ARG A 181 1.21 9.15 1.04
C ARG A 181 0.43 9.51 -0.22
N ILE A 182 1.05 9.40 -1.39
CA ILE A 182 0.39 9.70 -2.67
C ILE A 182 -0.70 8.67 -2.95
N TYR A 183 -0.43 7.39 -2.69
CA TYR A 183 -1.37 6.29 -2.86
C TYR A 183 -2.63 6.48 -2.02
N LEU A 184 -2.49 6.70 -0.71
CA LEU A 184 -3.61 6.92 0.20
C LEU A 184 -4.46 8.14 -0.22
N THR A 185 -3.81 9.18 -0.74
CA THR A 185 -4.51 10.40 -1.17
C THR A 185 -5.54 10.12 -2.28
N PHE A 186 -5.17 9.36 -3.32
CA PHE A 186 -6.16 9.00 -4.35
C PHE A 186 -7.06 7.83 -3.93
N PHE A 187 -6.52 6.88 -3.15
CA PHE A 187 -7.26 5.70 -2.69
C PHE A 187 -8.50 6.08 -1.87
N ASN A 188 -8.42 7.17 -1.10
CA ASN A 188 -9.57 7.69 -0.36
C ASN A 188 -10.75 8.05 -1.29
N ALA A 189 -10.50 8.79 -2.37
CA ALA A 189 -11.52 9.15 -3.34
C ALA A 189 -12.03 7.92 -4.12
N TYR A 190 -11.14 6.99 -4.47
CA TYR A 190 -11.54 5.72 -5.09
C TYR A 190 -12.51 4.91 -4.21
N GLN A 191 -12.25 4.83 -2.89
CA GLN A 191 -13.18 4.15 -1.97
C GLN A 191 -14.55 4.83 -1.91
N GLN A 192 -14.57 6.16 -1.98
CA GLN A 192 -15.79 6.94 -2.01
C GLN A 192 -16.59 6.73 -3.32
N GLU A 193 -15.90 6.60 -4.45
CA GLU A 193 -16.50 6.23 -5.73
C GLU A 193 -17.17 4.84 -5.66
N LEU A 194 -16.56 3.86 -4.99
CA LEU A 194 -17.19 2.56 -4.76
C LEU A 194 -18.48 2.67 -3.93
N GLN A 195 -18.56 3.57 -2.95
CA GLN A 195 -19.81 3.80 -2.20
C GLN A 195 -20.87 4.44 -3.09
N MET A 196 -20.48 5.39 -3.94
CA MET A 196 -21.37 5.99 -4.92
C MET A 196 -21.94 4.93 -5.87
N PHE A 197 -21.14 3.99 -6.37
CA PHE A 197 -21.66 2.90 -7.20
C PHE A 197 -22.64 1.99 -6.46
N ARG A 198 -22.42 1.71 -5.17
CA ARG A 198 -23.41 0.97 -4.36
C ARG A 198 -24.73 1.73 -4.23
N ALA A 199 -24.70 3.06 -4.18
CA ALA A 199 -25.92 3.88 -4.19
C ALA A 199 -26.62 3.84 -5.56
N VAL A 200 -25.85 3.83 -6.65
CA VAL A 200 -26.35 3.67 -8.03
C VAL A 200 -27.03 2.31 -8.19
N GLU A 201 -26.42 1.22 -7.73
CA GLU A 201 -27.00 -0.14 -7.76
C GLU A 201 -28.34 -0.21 -7.03
N LYS A 202 -28.48 0.53 -5.93
CA LYS A 202 -29.73 0.65 -5.16
C LYS A 202 -30.75 1.61 -5.76
N GLN A 203 -30.37 2.37 -6.80
CA GLN A 203 -31.23 3.35 -7.47
C GLN A 203 -31.74 4.45 -6.53
N GLU A 204 -30.96 4.78 -5.49
CA GLU A 204 -31.35 5.74 -4.46
C GLU A 204 -30.87 7.15 -4.83
N ALA A 205 -31.67 7.90 -5.60
CA ALA A 205 -31.31 9.22 -6.11
C ALA A 205 -30.72 10.18 -5.06
N ASP A 206 -31.33 10.22 -3.87
CA ASP A 206 -30.89 11.08 -2.77
C ASP A 206 -29.50 10.64 -2.24
N ALA A 207 -29.26 9.33 -2.16
CA ALA A 207 -27.97 8.76 -1.76
C ALA A 207 -26.91 8.99 -2.84
N ILE A 208 -27.21 8.75 -4.11
CA ILE A 208 -26.29 9.01 -5.24
C ILE A 208 -25.82 10.47 -5.20
N ASN A 209 -26.76 11.41 -5.05
CA ASN A 209 -26.43 12.83 -4.99
C ASN A 209 -25.58 13.20 -3.76
N ALA A 210 -25.82 12.55 -2.60
CA ALA A 210 -25.00 12.75 -1.41
C ALA A 210 -23.58 12.20 -1.60
N GLU A 211 -23.44 10.95 -2.04
CA GLU A 211 -22.14 10.29 -2.26
C GLU A 211 -21.30 11.00 -3.33
N ARG A 212 -21.95 11.52 -4.38
CA ARG A 212 -21.33 12.32 -5.44
C ARG A 212 -20.70 13.60 -4.90
N ARG A 213 -21.41 14.35 -4.05
CA ARG A 213 -20.88 15.58 -3.43
C ARG A 213 -19.71 15.28 -2.49
N THR A 214 -19.77 14.16 -1.78
CA THR A 214 -18.66 13.69 -0.95
C THR A 214 -17.45 13.34 -1.80
N LEU A 215 -17.63 12.62 -2.92
CA LEU A 215 -16.57 12.29 -3.86
C LEU A 215 -15.89 13.54 -4.43
N GLU A 216 -16.68 14.54 -4.86
CA GLU A 216 -16.19 15.82 -5.35
C GLU A 216 -15.33 16.54 -4.31
N ALA A 217 -15.81 16.66 -3.07
CA ALA A 217 -15.08 17.30 -1.98
C ALA A 217 -13.79 16.55 -1.60
N MET A 218 -13.84 15.22 -1.59
CA MET A 218 -12.66 14.37 -1.34
C MET A 218 -11.63 14.50 -2.46
N ALA A 219 -12.07 14.52 -3.72
CA ALA A 219 -11.19 14.70 -4.86
C ALA A 219 -10.48 16.07 -4.81
N GLN A 220 -11.22 17.14 -4.51
CA GLN A 220 -10.67 18.48 -4.32
C GLN A 220 -9.62 18.52 -3.18
N THR A 221 -9.97 17.97 -2.01
CA THR A 221 -9.05 17.89 -0.87
C THR A 221 -7.79 17.08 -1.21
N GLY A 222 -7.96 15.99 -1.97
CA GLY A 222 -6.87 15.17 -2.43
C GLY A 222 -5.94 15.93 -3.39
N LEU A 223 -6.48 16.71 -4.32
CA LEU A 223 -5.68 17.55 -5.23
C LEU A 223 -4.83 18.57 -4.46
N GLU A 224 -5.41 19.25 -3.48
CA GLU A 224 -4.69 20.20 -2.60
C GLU A 224 -3.62 19.51 -1.75
N SER A 225 -3.86 18.27 -1.30
CA SER A 225 -2.87 17.45 -0.61
C SER A 225 -1.69 17.10 -1.54
N LEU A 226 -1.99 16.65 -2.75
CA LEU A 226 -0.98 16.34 -3.76
C LEU A 226 -0.14 17.57 -4.10
N GLU A 227 -0.75 18.75 -4.23
CA GLU A 227 -0.05 20.02 -4.44
C GLU A 227 1.02 20.26 -3.37
N ARG A 228 0.63 20.16 -2.10
CA ARG A 228 1.53 20.32 -0.93
C ARG A 228 2.60 19.24 -0.83
N ALA A 229 2.35 18.02 -1.30
CA ALA A 229 3.31 16.91 -1.21
C ALA A 229 4.60 17.13 -2.03
N GLY A 230 4.60 18.06 -2.99
CA GLY A 230 5.78 18.36 -3.80
C GLY A 230 6.21 17.21 -4.73
N ALA A 231 7.39 17.35 -5.34
CA ALA A 231 8.00 16.33 -6.19
C ALA A 231 8.96 15.46 -5.36
N TYR A 232 9.01 14.16 -5.63
CA TYR A 232 9.98 13.27 -4.98
C TYR A 232 11.28 13.25 -5.76
N LYS A 233 12.36 13.79 -5.18
CA LYS A 233 13.67 13.90 -5.85
C LYS A 233 13.57 14.54 -7.26
N GLY A 234 12.69 15.54 -7.41
CA GLY A 234 12.39 16.22 -8.68
C GLY A 234 11.42 15.48 -9.62
N ASP A 235 11.06 14.23 -9.32
CA ASP A 235 10.10 13.43 -10.08
C ASP A 235 8.65 13.75 -9.66
N ARG A 236 7.79 14.02 -10.65
CA ARG A 236 6.37 14.36 -10.45
C ARG A 236 5.43 13.26 -10.97
N THR A 237 5.93 12.18 -11.55
CA THR A 237 5.14 11.21 -12.31
C THR A 237 4.05 10.57 -11.46
N LEU A 238 4.39 10.06 -10.27
CA LEU A 238 3.45 9.43 -9.35
C LEU A 238 2.35 10.40 -8.90
N LYS A 239 2.75 11.61 -8.47
CA LYS A 239 1.82 12.67 -8.08
C LYS A 239 0.88 13.04 -9.23
N SER A 240 1.40 13.19 -10.46
CA SER A 240 0.60 13.53 -11.63
C SER A 240 -0.43 12.45 -11.93
N ALA A 241 -0.04 11.16 -11.88
CA ALA A 241 -0.97 10.06 -12.11
C ALA A 241 -2.09 10.01 -11.04
N ALA A 242 -1.78 10.24 -9.77
CA ALA A 242 -2.79 10.38 -8.72
C ALA A 242 -3.72 11.57 -8.98
N ALA A 243 -3.17 12.73 -9.36
CA ALA A 243 -3.95 13.93 -9.63
C ALA A 243 -4.87 13.78 -10.85
N GLU A 244 -4.47 13.00 -11.85
CA GLU A 244 -5.34 12.67 -12.98
C GLU A 244 -6.55 11.82 -12.55
N ASN A 245 -6.33 10.80 -11.70
CA ASN A 245 -7.44 10.01 -11.14
C ASN A 245 -8.39 10.91 -10.32
N LEU A 246 -7.86 11.78 -9.48
CA LEU A 246 -8.68 12.70 -8.69
C LEU A 246 -9.45 13.71 -9.56
N ARG A 247 -8.84 14.23 -10.63
CA ARG A 247 -9.53 15.11 -11.58
C ARG A 247 -10.66 14.37 -12.31
N PHE A 248 -10.44 13.11 -12.69
CA PHE A 248 -11.49 12.28 -13.24
C PHE A 248 -12.65 12.12 -12.24
N TYR A 249 -12.38 11.75 -10.98
CA TYR A 249 -13.43 11.64 -9.97
C TYR A 249 -14.16 12.96 -9.71
N GLN A 250 -13.44 14.08 -9.74
CA GLN A 250 -14.04 15.41 -9.59
C GLN A 250 -14.97 15.74 -10.77
N ASP A 251 -14.55 15.47 -12.01
CA ASP A 251 -15.35 15.70 -13.22
C ASP A 251 -16.57 14.77 -13.28
N GLU A 252 -16.35 13.48 -13.01
CA GLU A 252 -17.40 12.48 -12.91
C GLU A 252 -18.45 12.91 -11.89
N ALA A 253 -17.99 13.26 -10.68
CA ALA A 253 -18.86 13.65 -9.60
C ALA A 253 -19.56 14.98 -9.90
N SER A 254 -18.84 16.05 -10.22
CA SER A 254 -19.43 17.40 -10.27
C SER A 254 -20.36 17.62 -11.46
N VAL A 255 -20.09 16.96 -12.59
CA VAL A 255 -20.78 17.22 -13.87
C VAL A 255 -21.44 15.97 -14.41
N ARG A 256 -20.67 14.90 -14.62
CA ARG A 256 -21.09 13.85 -15.55
C ARG A 256 -22.11 12.89 -14.97
N LEU A 257 -22.20 12.73 -13.66
CA LEU A 257 -23.23 11.89 -13.03
C LEU A 257 -24.55 12.61 -12.77
N GLN A 258 -24.65 13.92 -13.01
CA GLN A 258 -25.89 14.66 -12.80
C GLN A 258 -27.08 14.10 -13.62
N PRO A 259 -26.92 13.74 -14.92
CA PRO A 259 -28.00 13.12 -15.69
C PRO A 259 -28.53 11.81 -15.07
N MET A 260 -27.66 11.04 -14.40
CA MET A 260 -28.05 9.80 -13.71
C MET A 260 -28.91 10.10 -12.49
N VAL A 261 -28.55 11.13 -11.71
CA VAL A 261 -29.35 11.61 -10.59
C VAL A 261 -30.73 12.08 -11.07
N ASP A 262 -30.77 12.88 -12.13
CA ASP A 262 -32.00 13.41 -12.70
C ASP A 262 -32.93 12.29 -13.21
N TYR A 263 -32.35 11.25 -13.80
CA TYR A 263 -33.07 10.05 -14.22
C TYR A 263 -33.73 9.31 -13.03
N TYR A 264 -32.98 9.04 -11.96
CA TYR A 264 -33.54 8.36 -10.79
C TYR A 264 -34.57 9.22 -10.03
N LEU A 265 -34.41 10.55 -10.01
CA LEU A 265 -35.44 11.46 -9.53
C LEU A 265 -36.70 11.40 -10.39
N SER A 266 -36.55 11.35 -11.72
CA SER A 266 -37.67 11.20 -12.65
C SER A 266 -38.41 9.87 -12.44
N LEU A 267 -37.70 8.77 -12.21
CA LEU A 267 -38.31 7.48 -11.87
C LEU A 267 -39.10 7.54 -10.54
N LYS A 268 -38.55 8.22 -9.53
CA LYS A 268 -39.24 8.44 -8.25
C LYS A 268 -40.53 9.26 -8.44
N GLU A 269 -40.46 10.34 -9.22
CA GLU A 269 -41.63 11.16 -9.56
C GLU A 269 -42.67 10.35 -10.35
N LEU A 270 -42.25 9.53 -11.31
CA LEU A 270 -43.14 8.67 -12.09
C LEU A 270 -43.93 7.71 -11.19
N LYS A 271 -43.26 7.10 -10.20
CA LYS A 271 -43.89 6.22 -9.21
C LYS A 271 -44.91 6.99 -8.36
N THR A 272 -44.59 8.22 -7.95
CA THR A 272 -45.52 9.09 -7.22
C THR A 272 -46.72 9.49 -8.07
N LEU A 273 -46.52 9.88 -9.33
CA LEU A 273 -47.59 10.24 -10.26
C LEU A 273 -48.51 9.05 -10.54
N LYS A 274 -47.96 7.85 -10.70
CA LYS A 274 -48.74 6.62 -10.86
C LYS A 274 -49.66 6.39 -9.65
N GLY A 275 -49.14 6.51 -8.43
CA GLY A 275 -49.95 6.36 -7.22
C GLY A 275 -51.09 7.38 -7.14
N LYS A 276 -50.85 8.63 -7.53
CA LYS A 276 -51.90 9.66 -7.62
C LYS A 276 -52.95 9.30 -8.66
N LEU A 277 -52.52 8.91 -9.86
CA LEU A 277 -53.41 8.52 -10.96
C LEU A 277 -54.30 7.33 -10.58
N ASP A 278 -53.74 6.31 -9.94
CA ASP A 278 -54.45 5.10 -9.51
C ASP A 278 -55.53 5.42 -8.44
N SER A 279 -55.33 6.48 -7.64
CA SER A 279 -56.28 6.94 -6.61
C SER A 279 -57.28 8.01 -7.07
N GLU A 280 -57.11 8.56 -8.27
CA GLU A 280 -57.88 9.74 -8.72
C GLU A 280 -59.26 9.35 -9.27
N SER A 281 -60.30 9.97 -8.73
CA SER A 281 -61.71 9.71 -9.06
C SER A 281 -62.26 10.67 -10.12
N SER A 282 -61.71 11.88 -10.23
CA SER A 282 -62.12 12.90 -11.20
C SER A 282 -61.58 12.60 -12.60
N ALA A 283 -62.48 12.60 -13.59
CA ALA A 283 -62.11 12.35 -14.99
C ALA A 283 -61.16 13.42 -15.55
N ASP A 284 -61.40 14.69 -15.24
CA ASP A 284 -60.56 15.80 -15.70
C ASP A 284 -59.16 15.74 -15.07
N GLN A 285 -59.08 15.43 -13.78
CA GLN A 285 -57.80 15.27 -13.09
C GLN A 285 -57.02 14.06 -13.60
N ARG A 286 -57.69 12.93 -13.87
CA ARG A 286 -57.05 11.76 -14.49
C ARG A 286 -56.42 12.09 -15.84
N LYS A 287 -57.08 12.90 -16.67
CA LYS A 287 -56.53 13.35 -17.95
C LYS A 287 -55.24 14.15 -17.76
N ILE A 288 -55.25 15.15 -16.88
CA ILE A 288 -54.07 15.97 -16.56
C ILE A 288 -52.91 15.10 -16.05
N LEU A 289 -53.20 14.16 -15.16
CA LEU A 289 -52.19 13.25 -14.60
C LEU A 289 -51.64 12.27 -15.65
N THR A 290 -52.48 11.79 -16.57
CA THR A 290 -52.05 10.91 -17.67
C THR A 290 -51.16 11.64 -18.66
N ASP A 291 -51.48 12.89 -19.01
CA ASP A 291 -50.65 13.70 -19.90
C ASP A 291 -49.25 13.92 -19.29
N ARG A 292 -49.19 14.30 -18.01
CA ARG A 292 -47.93 14.44 -17.25
C ARG A 292 -47.16 13.12 -17.15
N TYR A 293 -47.85 12.01 -16.88
CA TYR A 293 -47.24 10.69 -16.81
C TYR A 293 -46.59 10.32 -18.15
N ASN A 294 -47.30 10.51 -19.26
CA ASN A 294 -46.79 10.20 -20.60
C ASN A 294 -45.60 11.09 -21.00
N GLU A 295 -45.64 12.38 -20.64
CA GLU A 295 -44.52 13.30 -20.83
C GLU A 295 -43.27 12.82 -20.06
N LEU A 296 -43.44 12.47 -18.78
CA LEU A 296 -42.35 11.98 -17.94
C LEU A 296 -41.78 10.64 -18.44
N VAL A 297 -42.63 9.72 -18.91
CA VAL A 297 -42.19 8.45 -19.53
C VAL A 297 -41.32 8.70 -20.76
N ARG A 298 -41.69 9.66 -21.61
CA ARG A 298 -40.87 10.00 -22.79
C ARG A 298 -39.50 10.53 -22.36
N GLY A 299 -39.46 11.48 -21.42
CA GLY A 299 -38.21 12.01 -20.89
C GLY A 299 -37.32 10.93 -20.26
N ILE A 300 -37.90 10.01 -19.49
CA ILE A 300 -37.18 8.87 -18.89
C ILE A 300 -36.59 7.96 -19.97
N ASN A 301 -37.35 7.64 -21.03
CA ASN A 301 -36.86 6.79 -22.12
C ASN A 301 -35.70 7.43 -22.89
N ASP A 302 -35.74 8.75 -23.09
CA ASP A 302 -34.66 9.48 -23.75
C ASP A 302 -33.41 9.53 -22.85
N SER A 303 -33.57 9.79 -21.56
CA SER A 303 -32.48 9.76 -20.58
C SER A 303 -31.84 8.38 -20.45
N ALA A 304 -32.63 7.30 -20.46
CA ALA A 304 -32.11 5.93 -20.32
C ALA A 304 -31.09 5.59 -21.40
N ARG A 305 -31.35 5.97 -22.67
CA ARG A 305 -30.41 5.71 -23.78
C ARG A 305 -29.09 6.44 -23.60
N ASN A 306 -29.14 7.70 -23.18
CA ASN A 306 -27.94 8.51 -22.97
C ASN A 306 -27.11 8.02 -21.76
N LEU A 307 -27.76 7.40 -20.77
CA LEU A 307 -27.07 6.88 -19.59
C LEU A 307 -26.25 5.63 -19.87
N ASP A 308 -26.69 4.76 -20.77
CA ASP A 308 -25.94 3.57 -21.16
C ASP A 308 -24.59 3.97 -21.80
N GLU A 309 -24.63 4.91 -22.76
CA GLU A 309 -23.43 5.44 -23.43
C GLU A 309 -22.49 6.15 -22.44
N LEU A 310 -23.05 6.99 -21.55
CA LEU A 310 -22.28 7.68 -20.52
C LEU A 310 -21.61 6.70 -19.55
N SER A 311 -22.32 5.64 -19.15
CA SER A 311 -21.80 4.61 -18.25
C SER A 311 -20.63 3.87 -18.88
N GLU A 312 -20.73 3.47 -20.14
CA GLU A 312 -19.65 2.84 -20.90
C GLU A 312 -18.42 3.77 -20.97
N GLN A 313 -18.63 5.03 -21.35
CA GLN A 313 -17.57 6.02 -21.43
C GLN A 313 -16.85 6.24 -20.07
N LEU A 314 -17.61 6.39 -18.99
CA LEU A 314 -17.04 6.57 -17.64
C LEU A 314 -16.24 5.34 -17.19
N ASN A 315 -16.71 4.14 -17.52
CA ASN A 315 -16.01 2.89 -17.20
C ASN A 315 -14.68 2.76 -17.95
N ASP A 316 -14.67 3.09 -19.24
CA ASP A 316 -13.45 3.06 -20.05
C ASP A 316 -12.41 4.08 -19.57
N GLU A 317 -12.84 5.31 -19.27
CA GLU A 317 -11.96 6.35 -18.74
C GLU A 317 -11.38 5.96 -17.36
N ARG A 318 -12.23 5.40 -16.47
CA ARG A 318 -11.78 4.88 -15.18
C ARG A 318 -10.72 3.80 -15.34
N ALA A 319 -10.97 2.82 -16.21
CA ALA A 319 -10.02 1.74 -16.48
C ALA A 319 -8.68 2.31 -16.98
N MET A 320 -8.73 3.26 -17.92
CA MET A 320 -7.55 3.94 -18.44
C MET A 320 -6.74 4.65 -17.32
N HIS A 321 -7.42 5.39 -16.43
CA HIS A 321 -6.76 6.11 -15.33
C HIS A 321 -6.15 5.18 -14.28
N LEU A 322 -6.84 4.09 -13.94
CA LEU A 322 -6.34 3.07 -13.02
C LEU A 322 -5.15 2.30 -13.62
N ASP A 323 -5.22 1.92 -14.89
CA ASP A 323 -4.12 1.26 -15.58
C ASP A 323 -2.89 2.15 -15.67
N LYS A 324 -3.08 3.44 -15.94
CA LYS A 324 -1.99 4.42 -15.91
C LYS A 324 -1.39 4.54 -14.52
N TRP A 325 -2.21 4.62 -13.47
CA TRP A 325 -1.72 4.62 -12.08
C TRP A 325 -0.87 3.37 -11.80
N ASN A 326 -1.36 2.18 -12.15
CA ASN A 326 -0.66 0.92 -11.91
C ASN A 326 0.71 0.87 -12.61
N ARG A 327 0.77 1.29 -13.89
CA ARG A 327 2.03 1.36 -14.63
C ARG A 327 3.01 2.39 -14.04
N VAL A 328 2.52 3.59 -13.70
CA VAL A 328 3.37 4.67 -13.17
C VAL A 328 3.88 4.32 -11.77
N SER A 329 3.03 3.77 -10.90
CA SER A 329 3.44 3.32 -9.56
C SER A 329 4.50 2.23 -9.61
N GLU A 330 4.33 1.23 -10.47
CA GLU A 330 5.35 0.20 -10.67
C GLU A 330 6.67 0.80 -11.19
N SER A 331 6.60 1.67 -12.20
CA SER A 331 7.78 2.32 -12.76
C SER A 331 8.48 3.24 -11.75
N PHE A 332 7.73 3.93 -10.89
CA PHE A 332 8.26 4.80 -9.86
C PHE A 332 9.03 3.99 -8.81
N LEU A 333 8.40 2.92 -8.29
CA LEU A 333 9.04 2.04 -7.31
C LEU A 333 10.30 1.41 -7.91
N ARG A 334 10.21 0.88 -9.14
CA ARG A 334 11.37 0.34 -9.86
C ARG A 334 12.51 1.34 -9.95
N LYS A 335 12.24 2.59 -10.35
CA LYS A 335 13.26 3.63 -10.54
C LYS A 335 14.02 4.01 -9.26
N PHE A 336 13.35 3.94 -8.10
CA PHE A 336 13.90 4.45 -6.84
C PHE A 336 14.25 3.36 -5.82
N ILE A 337 13.90 2.10 -6.11
CA ILE A 337 14.12 0.95 -5.22
C ILE A 337 15.02 -0.11 -5.88
N GLU A 338 14.84 -0.39 -7.17
CA GLU A 338 15.69 -1.31 -7.95
C GLU A 338 16.87 -0.58 -8.57
#